data_AF-A0A8J7EUP9-F1
#
_entry.id   AF-A0A8J7EUP9-F1
#
_cell.length_a   1.000
_cell.length_b   1.000
_cell.length_c   1.000
_cell.angle_alpha   90.00
_cell.angle_beta   90.00
_cell.angle_gamma   90.00
#
_symmetry.space_group_name_H-M   'P 1'
#
loop_
_entity.id
_entity.type
_entity.pdbx_description
1 polymer ?
#
loop_
_entity_poly.entity_id
_entity_poly.type
_entity_poly.pdbx_seq_one_letter_code
_entity_poly.pdbx_strand_id
1 'polypeptide(L)'
;MSWTSNGFFRNVNILKRLDATATNQLIDLYQPGTLNTQSLKPDVRYSGFITSLRIAVDISSVSPVEFPAREPGMSDGELNTLLRQLDAGAPKKMMDLFLRSSDSEPLRIGSISLYNRRPYYNIDILYYLTDAAACDIASDAVLSVQVRGVGYGLLTGTDSVSIFGSSVEEAENTAPSLIVNVFGGGGSGGSTATGNVVTDEAGQVITNNAGELVTSA
;
A
#
# COMPACT_ATOMS: atom_id res chain seq x y z
N MET A 1 -15.36 18.24 23.88
CA MET A 1 -15.71 17.67 22.57
C MET A 1 -15.04 16.32 22.46
N SER A 2 -15.83 15.26 22.57
CA SER A 2 -15.38 13.87 22.37
C SER A 2 -15.65 13.51 20.92
N TRP A 3 -14.60 13.38 20.11
CA TRP A 3 -14.72 12.87 18.75
C TRP A 3 -14.75 11.35 18.83
N THR A 4 -15.95 10.75 18.87
CA THR A 4 -16.10 9.31 18.67
C THR A 4 -16.20 9.06 17.17
N SER A 5 -15.07 9.13 16.44
CA SER A 5 -15.03 8.61 15.08
C SER A 5 -14.99 7.07 15.15
N ASN A 6 -16.12 6.43 14.85
CA ASN A 6 -16.21 4.98 14.77
C ASN A 6 -15.58 4.49 13.45
N GLY A 7 -14.26 4.59 13.27
CA GLY A 7 -13.57 4.06 12.08
C GLY A 7 -13.60 2.53 12.03
N PHE A 8 -13.55 1.96 10.82
CA PHE A 8 -13.37 0.51 10.64
C PHE A 8 -11.90 0.19 10.43
N PHE A 9 -11.38 -0.80 11.17
CA PHE A 9 -9.99 -1.22 11.07
C PHE A 9 -9.89 -2.71 10.76
N ARG A 10 -8.91 -3.09 9.93
CA ARG A 10 -8.53 -4.49 9.75
C ARG A 10 -7.02 -4.63 9.58
N ASN A 11 -6.50 -5.79 9.97
CA ASN A 11 -5.14 -6.18 9.67
C ASN A 11 -5.12 -6.99 8.38
N VAL A 12 -4.22 -6.65 7.47
CA VAL A 12 -4.04 -7.33 6.19
C VAL A 12 -2.60 -7.81 6.09
N ASN A 13 -2.42 -9.06 5.65
CA ASN A 13 -1.09 -9.60 5.40
C ASN A 13 -0.70 -9.33 3.94
N ILE A 14 0.53 -8.88 3.74
CA ILE A 14 1.15 -8.76 2.42
C ILE A 14 1.97 -10.02 2.25
N LEU A 15 1.64 -10.87 1.28
CA LEU A 15 2.35 -12.13 1.03
C LEU A 15 2.49 -12.38 -0.47
N LYS A 16 3.73 -12.44 -0.96
CA LYS A 16 4.03 -12.76 -2.36
C LYS A 16 5.29 -13.59 -2.47
N ARG A 17 5.31 -14.55 -3.40
CA ARG A 17 6.52 -15.26 -3.79
C ARG A 17 6.82 -14.95 -5.26
N LEU A 18 8.07 -14.59 -5.53
CA LEU A 18 8.63 -14.45 -6.87
C LEU A 18 9.60 -15.60 -7.10
N ASP A 19 9.53 -16.22 -8.27
CA ASP A 19 10.39 -17.33 -8.68
C ASP A 19 10.76 -17.18 -10.16
N ALA A 20 11.27 -18.25 -10.78
CA ALA A 20 11.65 -18.26 -12.18
C ALA A 20 10.51 -17.95 -13.16
N THR A 21 9.25 -17.93 -12.73
CA THR A 21 8.09 -17.54 -13.57
C THR A 21 7.82 -16.03 -13.55
N ALA A 22 8.31 -15.32 -12.53
CA ALA A 22 8.13 -13.89 -12.34
C ALA A 22 9.11 -13.04 -13.19
N THR A 23 9.19 -13.35 -14.49
CA THR A 23 10.22 -12.77 -15.37
C THR A 23 9.82 -11.42 -15.92
N ASN A 24 10.50 -10.35 -15.51
CA ASN A 24 10.38 -9.00 -16.05
C ASN A 24 8.95 -8.41 -16.02
N GLN A 25 8.05 -9.00 -15.23
CA GLN A 25 6.69 -8.52 -15.05
C GLN A 25 6.62 -7.59 -13.85
N LEU A 26 5.84 -6.52 -13.97
CA LEU A 26 5.43 -5.71 -12.84
C LEU A 26 4.34 -6.48 -12.08
N ILE A 27 4.58 -6.72 -10.80
CA ILE A 27 3.74 -7.56 -9.95
C ILE A 27 3.23 -6.70 -8.81
N ASP A 28 1.91 -6.52 -8.76
CA ASP A 28 1.25 -5.82 -7.66
C ASP A 28 1.44 -6.64 -6.37
N LEU A 29 1.94 -5.97 -5.32
CA LEU A 29 2.16 -6.52 -3.99
C LEU A 29 1.04 -6.19 -3.03
N TYR A 30 0.64 -4.93 -3.04
CA TYR A 30 -0.32 -4.40 -2.09
C TYR A 30 -1.10 -3.24 -2.69
N GLN A 31 -2.40 -3.30 -2.49
CA GLN A 31 -3.34 -2.22 -2.76
C GLN A 31 -4.36 -2.28 -1.62
N PRO A 32 -4.67 -1.15 -0.96
CA PRO A 32 -5.74 -1.14 0.03
C PRO A 32 -7.03 -1.71 -0.56
N GLY A 33 -7.60 -2.69 0.12
CA GLY A 33 -8.72 -3.42 -0.46
C GLY A 33 -10.00 -2.59 -0.56
N THR A 34 -10.85 -2.93 -1.51
CA THR A 34 -12.28 -2.60 -1.44
C THR A 34 -13.00 -3.71 -0.69
N LEU A 35 -14.03 -3.35 0.08
CA LEU A 35 -14.79 -4.34 0.84
C LEU A 35 -15.63 -5.20 -0.10
N ASN A 36 -15.44 -6.51 -0.04
CA ASN A 36 -16.32 -7.49 -0.68
C ASN A 36 -17.56 -7.74 0.19
N THR A 37 -18.51 -8.55 -0.29
CA THR A 37 -19.78 -8.85 0.40
C THR A 37 -19.66 -9.47 1.80
N GLN A 38 -18.45 -9.83 2.25
CA GLN A 38 -18.20 -10.35 3.61
C GLN A 38 -17.85 -9.23 4.62
N SER A 39 -17.90 -7.98 4.17
CA SER A 39 -17.48 -6.83 4.95
C SER A 39 -18.65 -6.14 5.65
N LEU A 40 -18.38 -5.52 6.79
CA LEU A 40 -19.40 -4.92 7.65
C LEU A 40 -20.20 -3.77 6.98
N LYS A 41 -19.64 -3.10 5.97
CA LYS A 41 -20.31 -2.01 5.23
C LYS A 41 -19.86 -1.98 3.77
N PRO A 42 -20.76 -2.10 2.77
CA PRO A 42 -20.38 -2.00 1.37
C PRO A 42 -19.94 -0.57 0.99
N ASP A 43 -19.11 -0.45 -0.06
CA ASP A 43 -18.73 0.79 -0.76
C ASP A 43 -17.85 1.83 -0.02
N VAL A 44 -17.15 1.44 1.06
CA VAL A 44 -16.14 2.32 1.68
C VAL A 44 -14.73 1.97 1.18
N ARG A 45 -13.93 3.01 0.88
CA ARG A 45 -12.53 2.87 0.47
C ARG A 45 -11.61 2.91 1.70
N TYR A 46 -10.65 2.01 1.75
CA TYR A 46 -9.66 1.95 2.82
C TYR A 46 -8.40 2.72 2.44
N SER A 47 -7.82 3.42 3.40
CA SER A 47 -6.41 3.79 3.37
C SER A 47 -5.60 2.72 4.09
N GLY A 48 -4.39 2.45 3.61
CA GLY A 48 -3.51 1.45 4.18
C GLY A 48 -2.32 2.05 4.90
N PHE A 49 -1.92 1.45 6.00
CA PHE A 49 -0.71 1.78 6.75
C PHE A 49 0.18 0.55 6.78
N ILE A 50 1.20 0.49 5.91
CA ILE A 50 2.15 -0.64 5.90
C ILE A 50 3.04 -0.51 7.13
N THR A 51 2.89 -1.42 8.08
CA THR A 51 3.60 -1.42 9.37
C THR A 51 4.83 -2.33 9.39
N SER A 52 4.87 -3.30 8.48
CA SER A 52 6.06 -4.13 8.26
C SER A 52 6.12 -4.58 6.80
N LEU A 53 7.32 -4.56 6.21
CA LEU A 53 7.53 -5.09 4.87
C LEU A 53 8.96 -5.60 4.71
N ARG A 54 9.08 -6.91 4.49
CA ARG A 54 10.37 -7.61 4.43
C ARG A 54 10.41 -8.53 3.22
N ILE A 55 11.63 -8.83 2.80
CA ILE A 55 11.89 -9.83 1.78
C ILE A 55 12.84 -10.88 2.32
N ALA A 56 12.55 -12.15 2.08
CA ALA A 56 13.46 -13.27 2.24
C ALA A 56 14.03 -13.64 0.86
N VAL A 57 15.35 -13.68 0.76
CA VAL A 57 16.06 -13.93 -0.49
C VAL A 57 16.76 -15.28 -0.42
N ASP A 58 16.45 -16.14 -1.38
CA ASP A 58 17.10 -17.42 -1.61
C ASP A 58 17.48 -17.53 -3.09
N ILE A 59 18.71 -17.19 -3.42
CA ILE A 59 19.22 -17.19 -4.79
C ILE A 59 20.40 -18.14 -4.87
N SER A 60 20.32 -19.06 -5.82
CA SER A 60 21.33 -20.09 -6.09
C SER A 60 21.85 -20.07 -7.53
N SER A 61 21.17 -19.36 -8.44
CA SER A 61 21.52 -19.33 -9.87
C SER A 61 22.75 -18.48 -10.21
N VAL A 62 23.33 -17.75 -9.25
CA VAL A 62 24.54 -16.92 -9.45
C VAL A 62 25.60 -17.33 -8.45
N SER A 63 26.86 -17.02 -8.73
CA SER A 63 27.97 -17.36 -7.85
C SER A 63 27.77 -16.75 -6.45
N PRO A 64 28.07 -17.50 -5.37
CA PRO A 64 28.03 -16.97 -4.01
C PRO A 64 28.91 -15.74 -3.85
N VAL A 65 28.46 -14.81 -3.00
CA VAL A 65 29.17 -13.56 -2.71
C VAL A 65 29.49 -13.49 -1.23
N GLU A 66 30.76 -13.24 -0.90
CA GLU A 66 31.19 -12.98 0.46
C GLU A 66 31.03 -11.50 0.77
N PHE A 67 30.29 -11.20 1.84
CA PHE A 67 30.16 -9.83 2.32
C PHE A 67 31.35 -9.48 3.21
N PRO A 68 31.94 -8.28 3.05
CA PRO A 68 33.03 -7.84 3.91
C PRO A 68 32.53 -7.81 5.36
N ALA A 69 33.25 -8.52 6.23
CA ALA A 69 33.04 -8.43 7.66
C ALA A 69 33.63 -7.11 8.18
N ARG A 70 33.04 -6.57 9.26
CA ARG A 70 33.61 -5.41 9.93
C ARG A 70 34.82 -5.84 10.74
N GLU A 71 36.01 -5.45 10.29
CA GLU A 71 37.25 -5.71 11.02
C GLU A 71 37.41 -4.76 12.21
N PRO A 72 38.06 -5.20 13.31
CA PRO A 72 38.40 -4.32 14.42
C PRO A 72 39.25 -3.12 13.95
N GLY A 73 38.80 -1.90 14.27
CA GLY A 73 39.46 -0.67 13.85
C GLY A 73 39.03 -0.11 12.49
N MET A 74 38.17 -0.82 11.74
CA MET A 74 37.61 -0.33 10.49
C MET A 74 36.60 0.80 10.74
N SER A 75 36.78 1.91 10.04
CA SER A 75 35.84 3.03 10.02
C SER A 75 34.59 2.70 9.18
N ASP A 76 33.48 3.39 9.46
CA ASP A 76 32.25 3.21 8.67
C ASP A 76 32.45 3.61 7.19
N GLY A 77 33.34 4.57 6.91
CA GLY A 77 33.67 5.00 5.55
C GLY A 77 34.39 3.91 4.74
N GLU A 78 35.31 3.18 5.36
CA GLU A 78 36.00 2.04 4.74
C GLU A 78 35.03 0.91 4.46
N LEU A 79 34.18 0.54 5.44
CA LEU A 79 33.16 -0.48 5.24
C LEU A 79 32.19 -0.13 4.11
N ASN A 80 31.70 1.12 4.08
CA ASN A 80 30.83 1.60 3.00
C ASN A 80 31.51 1.56 1.64
N THR A 81 32.81 1.83 1.58
CA THR A 81 33.59 1.75 0.34
C THR A 81 33.69 0.30 -0.15
N LEU A 82 33.98 -0.65 0.75
CA LEU A 82 34.02 -2.07 0.43
C LEU A 82 32.65 -2.59 -0.05
N LEU A 83 31.56 -2.18 0.61
CA LEU A 83 30.21 -2.54 0.20
C LEU A 83 29.85 -1.98 -1.17
N ARG A 84 30.26 -0.76 -1.50
CA ARG A 84 30.07 -0.17 -2.85
C ARG A 84 30.87 -0.90 -3.91
N GLN A 85 32.11 -1.28 -3.61
CA GLN A 85 32.96 -2.06 -4.51
C GLN A 85 32.36 -3.44 -4.76
N LEU A 86 31.85 -4.09 -3.70
CA LEU A 86 31.13 -5.34 -3.79
C LEU A 86 29.90 -5.18 -4.70
N ASP A 87 29.06 -4.17 -4.47
CA ASP A 87 27.87 -3.97 -5.27
C ASP A 87 28.21 -3.75 -6.75
N ALA A 88 29.26 -2.98 -7.07
CA ALA A 88 29.63 -2.72 -8.46
C ALA A 88 30.02 -3.97 -9.26
N GLY A 89 30.69 -4.95 -8.65
CA GLY A 89 31.26 -6.10 -9.35
C GLY A 89 30.58 -7.44 -9.12
N ALA A 90 29.85 -7.60 -8.02
CA ALA A 90 29.37 -8.92 -7.60
C ALA A 90 28.21 -9.46 -8.48
N PRO A 91 28.18 -10.78 -8.73
CA PRO A 91 27.03 -11.44 -9.36
C PRO A 91 25.75 -11.26 -8.55
N LYS A 92 24.77 -10.60 -9.16
CA LYS A 92 23.52 -10.25 -8.48
C LYS A 92 22.32 -10.20 -9.41
N LYS A 93 21.13 -10.37 -8.83
CA LYS A 93 19.85 -9.98 -9.47
C LYS A 93 19.42 -8.63 -8.88
N MET A 94 18.43 -7.99 -9.49
CA MET A 94 17.89 -6.73 -8.98
C MET A 94 16.37 -6.83 -8.89
N MET A 95 15.80 -6.21 -7.85
CA MET A 95 14.36 -6.02 -7.72
C MET A 95 14.09 -4.53 -7.57
N ASP A 96 13.27 -4.00 -8.46
CA ASP A 96 12.83 -2.61 -8.42
C ASP A 96 11.47 -2.55 -7.72
N LEU A 97 11.30 -1.53 -6.87
CA LEU A 97 10.06 -1.21 -6.17
C LEU A 97 9.37 -0.05 -6.90
N PHE A 98 8.06 -0.15 -7.09
CA PHE A 98 7.25 0.86 -7.78
C PHE A 98 6.03 1.23 -6.96
N LEU A 99 5.64 2.50 -7.06
CA LEU A 99 4.40 3.03 -6.53
C LEU A 99 3.64 3.75 -7.64
N ARG A 100 2.33 3.57 -7.70
CA ARG A 100 1.43 4.31 -8.60
C ARG A 100 0.12 4.61 -7.93
N SER A 101 -0.56 5.66 -8.37
CA SER A 101 -2.00 5.83 -8.15
C SER A 101 -2.78 5.21 -9.31
N SER A 102 -4.11 5.26 -9.23
CA SER A 102 -4.99 4.73 -10.28
C SER A 102 -4.80 5.40 -11.65
N ASP A 103 -4.42 6.68 -11.65
CA ASP A 103 -4.29 7.52 -12.85
C ASP A 103 -2.84 7.85 -13.23
N SER A 104 -1.85 7.22 -12.59
CA SER A 104 -0.43 7.51 -12.83
C SER A 104 0.34 6.29 -13.36
N GLU A 105 1.37 6.56 -14.16
CA GLU A 105 2.37 5.55 -14.50
C GLU A 105 3.13 5.07 -13.24
N PRO A 106 3.62 3.81 -13.21
CA PRO A 106 4.47 3.29 -12.15
C PRO A 106 5.74 4.13 -11.95
N LEU A 107 5.87 4.76 -10.78
CA LEU A 107 7.08 5.47 -10.37
C LEU A 107 7.99 4.52 -9.60
N ARG A 108 9.23 4.34 -10.08
CA ARG A 108 10.24 3.57 -9.34
C ARG A 108 10.72 4.37 -8.14
N ILE A 109 10.53 3.80 -6.94
CA ILE A 109 10.91 4.42 -5.66
C ILE A 109 12.27 3.94 -5.16
N GLY A 110 12.68 2.73 -5.55
CA GLY A 110 13.92 2.15 -5.08
C GLY A 110 14.27 0.88 -5.81
N SER A 111 15.51 0.44 -5.60
CA SER A 111 16.02 -0.80 -6.16
C SER A 111 16.85 -1.54 -5.13
N ILE A 112 16.74 -2.86 -5.17
CA ILE A 112 17.36 -3.76 -4.19
C ILE A 112 18.21 -4.78 -4.94
N SER A 113 19.48 -4.83 -4.56
CA SER A 113 20.44 -5.85 -5.02
C SER A 113 20.19 -7.17 -4.29
N LEU A 114 20.00 -8.25 -5.05
CA LEU A 114 19.75 -9.59 -4.53
C LEU A 114 20.96 -10.49 -4.82
N TYR A 115 21.56 -11.01 -3.76
CA TYR A 115 22.81 -11.77 -3.81
C TYR A 115 22.59 -13.24 -3.44
N ASN A 116 23.45 -14.12 -3.93
CA ASN A 116 23.57 -15.46 -3.38
C ASN A 116 24.38 -15.41 -2.07
N ARG A 117 23.66 -15.28 -0.94
CA ARG A 117 24.22 -15.32 0.41
C ARG A 117 23.59 -16.48 1.17
N ARG A 118 24.41 -17.48 1.52
CA ARG A 118 23.98 -18.64 2.29
C ARG A 118 23.88 -18.33 3.79
N PRO A 119 22.94 -18.95 4.54
CA PRO A 119 21.92 -19.89 4.06
C PRO A 119 20.77 -19.21 3.31
N TYR A 120 20.23 -18.12 3.86
CA TYR A 120 19.30 -17.16 3.25
C TYR A 120 19.36 -15.90 4.11
N TYR A 121 18.79 -14.80 3.65
CA TYR A 121 18.77 -13.56 4.43
C TYR A 121 17.49 -12.76 4.19
N ASN A 122 17.18 -11.91 5.17
CA ASN A 122 16.05 -11.00 5.10
C ASN A 122 16.52 -9.56 4.91
N ILE A 123 15.79 -8.80 4.11
CA ILE A 123 15.97 -7.34 3.98
C ILE A 123 14.67 -6.68 4.43
N ASP A 124 14.78 -5.67 5.29
CA ASP A 124 13.67 -4.79 5.60
C ASP A 124 13.55 -3.74 4.50
N ILE A 125 12.42 -3.73 3.80
CA ILE A 125 12.21 -2.87 2.63
C ILE A 125 11.25 -1.72 2.93
N LEU A 126 10.71 -1.62 4.15
CA LEU A 126 9.88 -0.49 4.57
C LEU A 126 10.69 0.82 4.54
N TYR A 127 11.99 0.75 4.84
CA TYR A 127 12.91 1.90 4.78
C TYR A 127 13.08 2.52 3.39
N TYR A 128 12.70 1.81 2.32
CA TYR A 128 12.68 2.40 0.97
C TYR A 128 11.42 3.24 0.71
N LEU A 129 10.37 3.05 1.52
CA LEU A 129 9.10 3.75 1.42
C LEU A 129 9.04 4.96 2.35
N THR A 130 9.56 4.81 3.57
CA THR A 130 9.44 5.82 4.63
C THR A 130 10.52 5.63 5.70
N ASP A 131 10.83 6.70 6.42
CA ASP A 131 11.62 6.70 7.65
C ASP A 131 10.75 6.57 8.92
N ALA A 132 9.42 6.67 8.77
CA ALA A 132 8.46 6.51 9.85
C ALA A 132 8.22 5.03 10.21
N ALA A 133 7.46 4.80 11.29
CA ALA A 133 7.09 3.46 11.73
C ALA A 133 6.06 2.77 10.81
N ALA A 134 5.38 3.53 9.95
CA ALA A 134 4.44 3.02 8.96
C ALA A 134 4.46 3.90 7.70
N CYS A 135 4.16 3.28 6.56
CA CYS A 135 3.99 3.98 5.29
C CYS A 135 2.51 4.10 4.96
N ASP A 136 2.06 5.35 4.80
CA ASP A 136 0.70 5.68 4.40
C ASP A 136 0.50 5.41 2.90
N ILE A 137 -0.48 4.59 2.57
CA ILE A 137 -0.86 4.20 1.21
C ILE A 137 -2.30 4.65 0.98
N ALA A 138 -2.47 5.58 0.03
CA ALA A 138 -3.78 6.05 -0.39
C ALA A 138 -4.66 4.92 -0.94
N SER A 139 -5.98 5.08 -0.86
CA SER A 139 -6.94 4.04 -1.24
C SER A 139 -6.87 3.54 -2.69
N ASP A 140 -6.30 4.32 -3.59
CA ASP A 140 -6.13 3.99 -5.00
C ASP A 140 -4.67 3.71 -5.37
N ALA A 141 -3.76 3.74 -4.40
CA ALA A 141 -2.34 3.50 -4.62
C ALA A 141 -2.02 2.00 -4.65
N VAL A 142 -1.11 1.62 -5.53
CA VAL A 142 -0.64 0.25 -5.73
C VAL A 142 0.88 0.19 -5.57
N LEU A 143 1.33 -0.58 -4.58
CA LEU A 143 2.73 -0.95 -4.40
C LEU A 143 3.02 -2.18 -5.25
N SER A 144 4.04 -2.10 -6.09
CA SER A 144 4.42 -3.16 -7.04
C SER A 144 5.93 -3.44 -7.00
N VAL A 145 6.33 -4.60 -7.51
CA VAL A 145 7.74 -4.97 -7.71
C VAL A 145 7.98 -5.53 -9.10
N GLN A 146 9.22 -5.39 -9.57
CA GLN A 146 9.69 -6.05 -10.78
C GLN A 146 11.08 -6.62 -10.56
N VAL A 147 11.30 -7.89 -10.91
CA VAL A 147 12.65 -8.44 -10.99
C VAL A 147 13.27 -8.05 -12.32
N ARG A 148 14.48 -7.49 -12.26
CA ARG A 148 15.27 -7.04 -13.40
C ARG A 148 16.61 -7.77 -13.48
N GLY A 149 17.01 -8.10 -14.71
CA GLY A 149 18.35 -8.59 -15.01
C GLY A 149 19.35 -7.44 -15.10
N VAL A 150 20.48 -7.56 -14.39
CA VAL A 150 21.59 -6.59 -14.38
C VAL A 150 22.88 -7.18 -14.93
N GLY A 151 22.78 -7.93 -16.03
CA GLY A 151 23.90 -8.65 -16.66
C GLY A 151 24.05 -10.10 -16.20
N TYR A 152 23.39 -10.51 -15.11
CA TYR A 152 23.43 -11.88 -14.57
C TYR A 152 22.13 -12.66 -14.78
N GLY A 153 21.24 -12.21 -15.67
CA GLY A 153 19.94 -12.84 -15.96
C GLY A 153 18.85 -12.54 -14.93
N LEU A 154 17.68 -13.17 -15.09
CA LEU A 154 16.52 -13.12 -14.18
C LEU A 154 16.57 -14.27 -13.15
N LEU A 155 15.59 -14.37 -12.25
CA LEU A 155 15.46 -15.55 -11.37
C LEU A 155 15.33 -16.81 -12.24
N THR A 156 16.08 -17.86 -11.91
CA THR A 156 16.00 -19.14 -12.63
C THR A 156 16.16 -20.32 -11.68
N GLY A 157 15.79 -21.53 -12.14
CA GLY A 157 15.95 -22.75 -11.37
C GLY A 157 15.17 -22.70 -10.05
N THR A 158 15.88 -22.84 -8.93
CA THR A 158 15.32 -22.83 -7.57
C THR A 158 15.35 -21.46 -6.88
N ASP A 159 15.74 -20.40 -7.59
CA ASP A 159 15.73 -19.05 -7.04
C ASP A 159 14.33 -18.66 -6.56
N SER A 160 14.27 -18.03 -5.39
CA SER A 160 13.03 -17.46 -4.86
C SER A 160 13.24 -16.21 -4.04
N VAL A 161 12.28 -15.29 -4.14
CA VAL A 161 12.19 -14.09 -3.31
C VAL A 161 10.80 -14.07 -2.70
N SER A 162 10.72 -14.19 -1.38
CA SER A 162 9.45 -14.15 -0.65
C SER A 162 9.28 -12.80 0.01
N ILE A 163 8.22 -12.10 -0.31
CA ILE A 163 7.87 -10.77 0.20
C ILE A 163 6.75 -10.96 1.20
N PHE A 164 6.94 -10.47 2.42
CA PHE A 164 5.98 -10.64 3.49
C PHE A 164 5.94 -9.42 4.41
N GLY A 165 4.77 -9.17 4.97
CA GLY A 165 4.54 -8.00 5.82
C GLY A 165 3.11 -7.89 6.29
N SER A 166 2.81 -6.75 6.88
CA SER A 166 1.49 -6.43 7.43
C SER A 166 1.14 -4.98 7.14
N SER A 167 -0.14 -4.74 6.92
CA SER A 167 -0.73 -3.41 6.95
C SER A 167 -1.94 -3.37 7.89
N VAL A 168 -2.19 -2.18 8.43
CA VAL A 168 -3.46 -1.83 9.04
C VAL A 168 -4.22 -1.02 8.01
N GLU A 169 -5.44 -1.42 7.70
CA GLU A 169 -6.30 -0.65 6.82
C GLU A 169 -7.39 0.05 7.65
N GLU A 170 -7.59 1.34 7.39
CA GLU A 170 -8.63 2.16 8.01
C GLU A 170 -9.62 2.70 6.97
N ALA A 171 -10.90 2.71 7.33
CA ALA A 171 -11.96 3.32 6.55
C ALA A 171 -12.80 4.25 7.43
N GLU A 172 -13.12 5.42 6.88
CA GLU A 172 -14.02 6.36 7.54
C GLU A 172 -15.43 5.77 7.64
N ASN A 173 -16.04 5.89 8.81
CA ASN A 173 -17.47 5.62 8.96
C ASN A 173 -18.25 6.88 8.61
N THR A 174 -18.27 7.24 7.33
CA THR A 174 -19.21 8.24 6.84
C THR A 174 -20.59 7.60 6.86
N ALA A 175 -21.51 8.05 7.72
CA ALA A 175 -22.88 7.58 7.62
C ALA A 175 -23.41 7.85 6.20
N PRO A 176 -24.18 6.92 5.61
CA PRO A 176 -24.81 7.18 4.34
C PRO A 176 -25.70 8.42 4.51
N SER A 177 -25.46 9.47 3.71
CA SER A 177 -26.40 10.57 3.63
C SER A 177 -27.68 10.04 3.00
N LEU A 178 -28.74 9.95 3.80
CA LEU A 178 -30.07 9.58 3.32
C LEU A 178 -30.60 10.75 2.50
N ILE A 179 -30.56 10.62 1.18
CA ILE A 179 -31.31 11.52 0.29
C ILE A 179 -32.77 11.06 0.35
N VAL A 180 -33.57 11.70 1.21
CA VAL A 180 -35.02 11.48 1.23
C VAL A 180 -35.64 12.31 0.12
N ASN A 181 -35.96 11.67 -1.01
CA ASN A 181 -36.80 12.29 -2.04
C ASN A 181 -38.24 12.37 -1.52
N VAL A 182 -38.62 13.53 -1.01
CA VAL A 182 -40.01 13.81 -0.63
C VAL A 182 -40.83 13.99 -1.90
N PHE A 183 -41.49 12.93 -2.35
CA PHE A 183 -42.49 13.04 -3.40
C PHE A 183 -43.77 13.65 -2.80
N GLY A 184 -43.98 14.94 -3.06
CA GLY A 184 -45.22 15.63 -2.72
C GLY A 184 -46.42 14.97 -3.42
N GLY A 185 -47.16 14.15 -2.67
CA GLY A 185 -48.39 13.54 -3.12
C GLY A 185 -49.55 14.54 -3.09
N GLY A 186 -49.94 15.04 -4.27
CA GLY A 186 -51.32 15.41 -4.60
C GLY A 186 -51.73 16.87 -4.38
N GLY A 187 -52.18 17.51 -5.46
CA GLY A 187 -52.98 18.74 -5.39
C GLY A 187 -52.85 19.60 -6.64
N SER A 188 -53.88 19.60 -7.49
CA SER A 188 -53.98 20.35 -8.74
C SER A 188 -53.66 21.85 -8.58
N GLY A 189 -52.76 22.36 -9.43
CA GLY A 189 -52.64 23.79 -9.74
C GLY A 189 -51.69 24.60 -8.85
N GLY A 190 -50.39 24.38 -8.96
CA GLY A 190 -49.40 25.28 -8.35
C GLY A 190 -47.98 24.73 -8.48
N SER A 191 -47.08 25.55 -9.05
CA SER A 191 -45.65 25.31 -9.25
C SER A 191 -45.01 24.33 -8.25
N THR A 192 -44.61 23.15 -8.73
CA THR A 192 -43.89 22.15 -7.93
C THR A 192 -42.45 22.60 -7.70
N ALA A 193 -42.14 23.09 -6.49
CA ALA A 193 -40.77 23.29 -6.07
C ALA A 193 -40.19 21.93 -5.63
N THR A 194 -39.28 21.36 -6.42
CA THR A 194 -38.47 20.21 -6.03
C THR A 194 -37.47 20.68 -4.96
N GLY A 195 -37.71 20.32 -3.70
CA GLY A 195 -36.78 20.60 -2.60
C GLY A 195 -36.05 19.34 -2.17
N ASN A 196 -34.72 19.42 -2.10
CA ASN A 196 -33.91 18.36 -1.49
C ASN A 196 -33.93 18.56 0.02
N VAL A 197 -34.39 17.56 0.77
CA VAL A 197 -34.31 17.56 2.23
C VAL A 197 -33.11 16.71 2.63
N VAL A 198 -32.12 17.31 3.30
CA VAL A 198 -30.97 16.60 3.85
C VAL A 198 -31.24 16.34 5.34
N THR A 199 -31.17 15.07 5.76
CA THR A 199 -31.32 14.68 7.18
C THR A 199 -30.03 14.14 7.75
N ASP A 200 -29.80 14.35 9.05
CA ASP A 200 -28.70 13.75 9.80
C ASP A 200 -28.99 12.30 10.24
N GLU A 201 -28.05 11.69 10.96
CA GLU A 201 -28.14 10.32 11.50
C GLU A 201 -29.28 10.11 12.51
N ALA A 202 -29.80 11.19 13.12
CA ALA A 202 -30.94 11.16 14.02
C ALA A 202 -32.27 11.39 13.29
N GLY A 203 -32.24 11.63 11.97
CA GLY A 203 -33.40 11.97 11.16
C GLY A 203 -33.84 13.43 11.28
N GLN A 204 -33.00 14.32 11.82
CA GLN A 204 -33.29 15.76 11.86
C GLN A 204 -32.95 16.44 10.54
N VAL A 205 -33.83 17.34 10.09
CA VAL A 205 -33.69 18.09 8.84
C VAL A 205 -32.65 19.20 9.02
N ILE A 206 -31.61 19.22 8.17
CA ILE A 206 -30.46 20.12 8.31
C ILE A 206 -30.66 21.45 7.55
N THR A 207 -31.41 21.45 6.44
CA THR A 207 -31.63 22.67 5.63
C THR A 207 -32.99 22.67 4.94
N ASN A 208 -33.54 23.87 4.73
CA ASN A 208 -34.52 24.14 3.68
C ASN A 208 -33.84 24.89 2.52
N ASN A 209 -34.52 24.97 1.36
CA ASN A 209 -34.00 25.56 0.11
C ASN A 209 -33.55 27.05 0.20
N ALA A 210 -33.65 27.71 1.36
CA ALA A 210 -33.12 29.07 1.57
C ALA A 210 -31.66 29.10 2.05
N GLY A 211 -31.04 27.94 2.34
CA GLY A 211 -29.67 27.91 2.87
C GLY A 211 -29.57 28.36 4.34
N GLU A 212 -30.70 28.48 5.04
CA GLU A 212 -30.72 28.78 6.46
C GLU A 212 -30.59 27.49 7.28
N LEU A 213 -29.63 27.48 8.20
CA LEU A 213 -29.50 26.47 9.25
C LEU A 213 -30.71 26.56 10.18
N VAL A 214 -31.51 25.50 10.25
CA VAL A 214 -32.55 25.39 11.28
C VAL A 214 -31.87 24.88 12.55
N THR A 215 -31.45 25.78 13.44
CA THR A 215 -30.96 25.35 14.76
C THR A 215 -32.14 25.00 15.65
N SER A 216 -32.22 23.73 16.08
CA SER A 216 -33.14 23.32 17.14
C SER A 216 -32.73 23.93 18.47
N ALA A 217 -33.70 24.47 19.21
CA ALA A 217 -33.55 24.86 20.61
C ALA A 217 -33.39 23.65 21.54
#